data_AF-A0A535XCT3-F1
#
_entry.id   AF-A0A535XCT3-F1
#
_cell.length_a   1.000
_cell.length_b   1.000
_cell.length_c   1.000
_cell.angle_alpha   90.00
_cell.angle_beta   90.00
_cell.angle_gamma   90.00
#
_symmetry.space_group_name_H-M   'P 1'
#
loop_
_entity.id
_entity.type
_entity.pdbx_description
1 polymer ?
#
loop_
_entity_poly.entity_id
_entity_poly.type
_entity_poly.pdbx_seq_one_letter_code
_entity_poly.pdbx_strand_id
1 'polypeptide(L)' 'EELAERLIAELAVERPLVWHETCTTEAVAVSLAALVPTERAMTRKQAMMTFVSGFGDVIGVVNGPWPPYSFAKID' A
#
# COMPACT_ATOMS: atom_id res chain seq x y z
N GLU A 1 -2.60 13.96 0.02
CA GLU A 1 -1.55 13.57 0.99
C GLU A 1 -2.11 12.85 2.21
N GLU A 2 -3.12 13.39 2.90
CA GLU A 2 -3.66 12.84 4.16
C GLU A 2 -3.98 11.33 4.13
N LEU A 3 -4.61 10.82 3.06
CA LEU A 3 -4.93 9.39 2.92
C LEU A 3 -3.67 8.50 2.83
N ALA A 4 -2.67 8.93 2.06
CA ALA A 4 -1.42 8.20 1.91
C ALA A 4 -0.62 8.19 3.21
N GLU A 5 -0.57 9.31 3.93
CA GLU A 5 0.09 9.40 5.24
C GLU A 5 -0.58 8.51 6.28
N ARG A 6 -1.91 8.49 6.33
CA ARG A 6 -2.67 7.59 7.21
C ARG A 6 -2.43 6.12 6.86
N LEU A 7 -2.38 5.78 5.57
CA LEU A 7 -2.04 4.43 5.11
C LEU A 7 -0.61 4.02 5.51
N ILE A 8 0.37 4.91 5.35
CA ILE A 8 1.77 4.67 5.74
C ILE A 8 1.88 4.50 7.26
N ALA A 9 1.17 5.30 8.04
CA ALA A 9 1.14 5.17 9.50
C ALA A 9 0.54 3.83 9.92
N GLU A 10 -0.61 3.44 9.34
CA GLU A 10 -1.24 2.15 9.62
C GLU A 10 -0.29 1.01 9.26
N LEU A 11 0.39 1.11 8.11
CA LEU A 11 1.35 0.13 7.61
C LEU A 11 2.47 -0.21 8.58
N ALA A 12 2.83 0.65 9.55
CA ALA A 12 3.89 0.37 10.53
C ALA A 12 5.15 -0.26 9.90
N VAL A 13 5.43 0.10 8.65
CA VAL A 13 6.53 -0.36 7.81
C VAL A 13 7.44 0.84 7.62
N GLU A 14 8.74 0.59 7.55
CA GLU A 14 9.72 1.65 7.34
C GLU A 14 9.39 2.40 6.04
N ARG A 15 9.33 3.75 6.11
CA ARG A 15 8.98 4.60 4.97
C ARG A 15 9.80 4.31 3.68
N PRO A 16 11.10 3.95 3.74
CA PRO A 16 11.86 3.53 2.56
C PRO A 16 11.34 2.26 1.87
N LEU A 17 10.57 1.42 2.58
CA LEU A 17 9.96 0.20 2.08
C LEU A 17 8.52 0.43 1.61
N VAL A 18 8.07 1.68 1.57
CA VAL A 18 6.78 2.07 1.02
C VAL A 18 7.01 2.93 -0.21
N TRP A 19 6.52 2.45 -1.34
CA TRP A 19 6.56 3.15 -2.60
C TRP A 19 5.17 3.70 -2.90
N HIS A 20 5.04 5.00 -3.07
CA HIS A 20 3.79 5.63 -3.48
C HIS A 20 4.04 6.60 -4.63
N GLU A 21 3.19 6.55 -5.64
CA GLU A 21 3.20 7.49 -6.75
C GLU A 21 1.84 8.15 -6.87
N THR A 22 1.85 9.43 -7.25
CA THR A 22 0.63 10.12 -7.70
C THR A 22 0.19 9.46 -9.00
N CYS A 23 -0.87 8.66 -8.93
CA CYS A 23 -1.45 8.08 -10.14
C CYS A 23 -1.98 9.22 -11.02
N THR A 24 -1.69 9.18 -12.33
CA THR A 24 -2.09 10.25 -13.26
C THR A 24 -3.58 10.21 -13.62
N THR A 25 -4.33 9.23 -13.14
CA THR A 25 -5.78 9.13 -13.37
C THR A 25 -6.54 9.81 -12.24
N GLU A 26 -7.53 10.62 -12.60
CA GLU A 26 -8.42 11.30 -11.64
C GLU A 26 -9.25 10.32 -10.80
N ALA A 27 -9.38 9.07 -11.25
CA ALA A 27 -10.12 8.02 -10.55
C ALA A 27 -9.33 7.32 -9.43
N VAL A 28 -8.04 7.60 -9.26
CA VAL A 28 -7.18 6.94 -8.25
C VAL A 28 -6.66 7.98 -7.26
N ALA A 29 -7.22 7.97 -6.06
CA ALA A 29 -6.80 8.87 -4.99
C ALA A 29 -5.36 8.59 -4.50
N VAL A 30 -5.00 7.31 -4.34
CA VAL A 30 -3.68 6.87 -3.86
C VAL A 30 -3.32 5.52 -4.50
N SER A 31 -2.07 5.40 -4.97
CA SER A 31 -1.45 4.14 -5.38
C SER A 31 -0.20 3.90 -4.56
N LEU A 32 -0.12 2.73 -3.91
CA LEU A 32 0.93 2.41 -2.96
C LEU A 32 1.31 0.92 -3.04
N ALA A 33 2.61 0.65 -2.93
CA ALA A 33 3.20 -0.65 -2.75
C ALA A 33 4.04 -0.67 -1.46
N ALA A 34 4.01 -1.77 -0.72
CA ALA A 34 4.81 -1.94 0.49
C ALA A 34 5.60 -3.25 0.43
N LEU A 35 6.90 -3.17 0.72
CA LEU A 35 7.75 -4.33 0.90
C LEU A 35 7.67 -4.78 2.36
N VAL A 36 7.27 -6.03 2.57
CA VAL A 36 7.05 -6.61 3.89
C VAL A 36 7.74 -7.97 4.00
N PRO A 37 8.17 -8.37 5.20
CA PRO A 37 8.68 -9.73 5.43
C PRO A 37 7.65 -10.78 4.99
N THR A 38 8.11 -11.81 4.28
CA THR A 38 7.23 -12.82 3.65
C THR A 38 6.32 -13.49 4.68
N GLU A 39 6.83 -13.77 5.88
CA GLU A 39 6.09 -14.38 6.98
C GLU A 39 4.94 -13.50 7.51
N ARG A 40 4.97 -12.18 7.25
CA ARG A 40 3.94 -11.23 7.66
C ARG A 40 3.03 -10.79 6.51
N ALA A 41 3.31 -11.21 5.27
CA ALA A 41 2.67 -10.64 4.08
C ALA A 41 1.14 -10.78 4.08
N MET A 42 0.61 -11.94 4.46
CA MET A 42 -0.84 -12.18 4.51
C MET A 42 -1.52 -11.41 5.64
N THR A 43 -0.91 -11.39 6.84
CA THR A 43 -1.41 -10.60 7.97
C THR A 43 -1.45 -9.12 7.62
N ARG A 44 -0.41 -8.60 6.94
CA ARG A 44 -0.34 -7.20 6.52
C ARG A 44 -1.39 -6.88 5.47
N LYS A 45 -1.57 -7.77 4.48
CA LYS A 45 -2.63 -7.64 3.46
C LYS A 45 -4.00 -7.53 4.12
N GLN A 46 -4.31 -8.41 5.07
CA GLN A 46 -5.60 -8.40 5.76
C GLN A 46 -5.80 -7.09 6.55
N ALA A 47 -4.78 -6.63 7.27
CA ALA A 47 -4.85 -5.35 8.00
C ALA A 47 -5.13 -4.18 7.05
N MET A 48 -4.45 -4.11 5.90
CA MET A 48 -4.73 -3.10 4.88
C MET A 48 -6.14 -3.20 4.32
N MET A 49 -6.64 -4.41 4.03
CA MET A 49 -8.01 -4.61 3.55
C MET A 49 -9.03 -4.09 4.55
N THR A 50 -8.85 -4.39 5.84
CA THR A 50 -9.72 -3.86 6.90
C THR A 50 -9.62 -2.34 7.01
N PHE A 51 -8.41 -1.77 6.99
CA PHE A 51 -8.22 -0.32 7.05
C PHE A 51 -8.89 0.40 5.88
N VAL A 52 -8.67 -0.06 4.64
CA VAL A 52 -9.25 0.60 3.46
C VAL A 52 -10.76 0.44 3.37
N SER A 53 -11.32 -0.64 3.93
CA SER A 53 -12.78 -0.80 4.03
C SER A 53 -13.45 0.20 4.97
N GLY A 54 -12.66 0.88 5.81
CA GLY A 54 -13.16 1.93 6.71
C GLY A 54 -13.37 3.28 6.03
N PHE A 55 -12.95 3.47 4.78
CA PHE A 55 -13.23 4.68 4.03
C PHE A 55 -14.58 4.57 3.31
N GLY A 56 -15.45 5.57 3.49
CA GLY A 56 -16.76 5.60 2.85
C GLY A 56 -16.78 6.26 1.46
N ASP A 57 -15.71 6.97 1.12
CA ASP A 57 -15.58 7.82 -0.06
C ASP A 57 -14.59 7.27 -1.11
N VAL A 58 -13.83 6.23 -0.77
CA VAL A 58 -12.90 5.57 -1.69
C VAL A 58 -13.06 4.05 -1.67
N ILE A 59 -12.90 3.43 -2.83
CA ILE A 59 -12.87 1.97 -2.95
C ILE A 59 -11.43 1.50 -2.77
N GLY A 60 -11.18 0.78 -1.68
CA GLY A 60 -9.89 0.17 -1.42
C GLY A 60 -9.69 -1.14 -2.18
N VAL A 61 -8.60 -1.24 -2.94
CA VAL A 61 -8.17 -2.50 -3.58
C VAL A 61 -6.79 -2.87 -3.07
N VAL A 62 -6.66 -4.08 -2.50
CA VAL A 62 -5.39 -4.58 -1.95
C VAL A 62 -5.04 -5.91 -2.59
N ASN A 63 -3.95 -5.93 -3.35
CA ASN A 63 -3.50 -7.11 -4.07
C ASN A 63 -2.16 -7.65 -3.55
N GLY A 64 -1.82 -8.87 -3.97
CA GLY A 64 -0.59 -9.56 -3.58
C GLY A 64 -0.80 -10.68 -2.54
N PRO A 65 0.28 -11.23 -1.98
CA PRO A 65 1.69 -10.88 -2.26
C PRO A 65 2.05 -11.14 -3.74
N TRP A 66 2.87 -10.25 -4.31
CA TRP A 66 3.36 -10.34 -5.68
C TRP A 66 4.89 -10.29 -5.67
N PRO A 67 5.57 -10.74 -6.75
CA PRO A 67 6.98 -10.47 -6.93
C PRO A 67 7.25 -8.95 -6.78
N PRO A 68 8.40 -8.54 -6.20
CA PRO A 68 8.62 -7.17 -5.76
C PRO A 68 8.99 -6.24 -6.92
N TYR A 69 8.19 -6.19 -7.99
CA TYR A 69 8.49 -5.42 -9.21
C TYR A 69 8.78 -3.94 -8.95
N SER A 70 8.09 -3.32 -7.97
CA SER A 70 8.33 -1.93 -7.56
C SER A 70 9.65 -1.72 -6.82
N PHE A 71 10.26 -2.77 -6.27
CA PHE A 71 11.46 -2.71 -5.44
C PHE A 71 12.67 -3.43 -6.06
N ALA A 72 12.46 -4.35 -7.00
CA ALA A 72 13.49 -5.11 -7.68
C ALA A 72 14.15 -4.33 -8.83
N LYS A 73 14.19 -2.99 -8.77
CA LYS A 73 14.97 -2.21 -9.73
C LYS A 73 16.43 -2.57 -9.52
N ILE A 74 16.97 -3.31 -10.47
CA ILE A 74 18.39 -3.52 -10.65
C ILE A 74 18.88 -2.23 -11.30
N ASP A 75 19.62 -1.41 -10.57
CA ASP A 75 20.52 -0.43 -11.18
C ASP A 75 21.68 -1.17 -11.86
#